data_AF-A0A7S2GJ14-F1
#
_entry.id   AF-A0A7S2GJ14-F1
#
_cell.length_a   1.000
_cell.length_b   1.000
_cell.length_c   1.000
_cell.angle_alpha   90.00
_cell.angle_beta   90.00
_cell.angle_gamma   90.00
#
_symmetry.space_group_name_H-M   'P 1'
#
loop_
_entity.id
_entity.type
_entity.pdbx_description
1 polymer ?
#
loop_
_entity_poly.entity_id
_entity_poly.type
_entity_poly.pdbx_seq_one_letter_code
_entity_poly.pdbx_strand_id
1 'polypeptide(L)'
;GWGRLTESWNTDPTMFVSRSRSICGLETKARLPGCTTLRGALSKNDTSSFRKEIEYSLHAEVHSAIGGAWQCSMPGGESLNIGDMLASLPSNATQALENVALNLNLFWRGMFNSSLNSHYPILCPENLKCAEGGYNASWSARECRCSNPAFDMMMANASTLDEEYDVSYNALDDSMFFILAAYKSQGTRISDFLAQGVDGKWMWLDSNGAFLDDDTNKAMTAFIGKLIFHPGFIGPFTGPLAGTNDPLFWTVHSNFEHLWHYKRASAQQNSSRVTWSDTWDVYTTDDDWYQMMGCWGYLYDAKLPWSNLFGESASIENDANVVYSDIREELMSQMLDMNEVRGQSGYTNRELSDLFDPWNSNSLFQYSSFSWSHCEAE
;
A
#
# COMPACT_ATOMS: atom_id res chain seq x y z
N GLY A 1 -6.47 27.76 0.05
CA GLY A 1 -6.63 26.89 -1.14
C GLY A 1 -6.69 25.46 -0.66
N TRP A 2 -7.47 24.61 -1.32
CA TRP A 2 -7.46 23.17 -1.05
C TRP A 2 -6.15 22.62 -1.60
N GLY A 3 -5.32 22.02 -0.73
CA GLY A 3 -4.04 21.44 -1.11
C GLY A 3 -4.21 20.00 -1.59
N ARG A 4 -3.43 19.60 -2.59
CA ARG A 4 -3.26 18.19 -2.98
C ARG A 4 -2.29 17.54 -2.00
N LEU A 5 -2.73 16.50 -1.30
CA LEU A 5 -1.84 15.60 -0.56
C LEU A 5 -1.52 14.41 -1.46
N THR A 6 -0.24 14.19 -1.74
CA THR A 6 0.23 13.09 -2.57
C THR A 6 1.62 12.69 -2.09
N GLU A 7 2.03 11.48 -2.43
CA GLU A 7 3.41 11.03 -2.23
C GLU A 7 4.39 11.95 -2.96
N SER A 8 5.56 12.20 -2.36
CA SER A 8 6.58 13.09 -2.92
C SER A 8 7.14 12.63 -4.26
N TRP A 9 7.03 11.34 -4.57
CA TRP A 9 7.42 10.77 -5.86
C TRP A 9 6.33 10.88 -6.93
N ASN A 10 5.07 11.07 -6.53
CA ASN A 10 3.97 11.26 -7.50
C ASN A 10 3.85 12.74 -7.85
N THR A 11 4.70 13.15 -8.79
CA THR A 11 4.87 14.51 -9.29
C THR A 11 3.87 14.90 -10.38
N ASP A 12 2.74 14.20 -10.46
CA ASP A 12 1.67 14.50 -11.39
C ASP A 12 1.19 15.97 -11.21
N PRO A 13 1.28 16.80 -12.25
CA PRO A 13 1.01 18.24 -12.14
C PRO A 13 -0.49 18.57 -12.14
N THR A 14 -1.38 17.58 -12.26
CA THR A 14 -2.81 17.85 -12.35
C THR A 14 -3.37 18.39 -11.03
N MET A 15 -4.11 19.51 -11.11
CA MET A 15 -4.76 20.15 -9.95
C MET A 15 -6.13 19.54 -9.62
N PHE A 16 -6.71 18.79 -10.57
CA PHE A 16 -8.02 18.16 -10.42
C PHE A 16 -7.86 16.68 -10.14
N VAL A 17 -8.95 16.05 -9.69
CA VAL A 17 -9.01 14.59 -9.52
C VAL A 17 -8.72 13.92 -10.86
N SER A 18 -7.66 13.13 -10.89
CA SER A 18 -7.24 12.32 -12.03
C SER A 18 -7.40 10.84 -11.70
N ARG A 19 -7.94 10.08 -12.65
CA ARG A 19 -7.98 8.62 -12.61
C ARG A 19 -7.72 8.07 -14.00
N SER A 20 -7.15 6.89 -14.06
CA SER A 20 -7.03 6.12 -15.29
C SER A 20 -7.82 4.82 -15.20
N ARG A 21 -8.44 4.41 -16.31
CA ARG A 21 -9.07 3.08 -16.44
C ARG A 21 -8.04 1.96 -16.68
N SER A 22 -6.77 2.34 -16.82
CA SER A 22 -5.66 1.43 -17.03
C SER A 22 -4.52 1.71 -16.06
N ILE A 23 -3.69 0.69 -15.86
CA ILE A 23 -2.43 0.77 -15.13
C ILE A 23 -1.33 0.62 -16.15
N CYS A 24 -0.69 1.73 -16.54
CA CYS A 24 0.39 1.73 -17.53
C CYS A 24 -0.01 0.98 -18.82
N GLY A 25 -1.21 1.24 -19.36
CA GLY A 25 -1.71 0.60 -20.57
C GLY A 25 -2.41 -0.75 -20.39
N LEU A 26 -2.32 -1.37 -19.20
CA LEU A 26 -3.15 -2.52 -18.85
C LEU A 26 -4.56 -2.06 -18.48
N GLU A 27 -5.56 -2.35 -19.31
CA GLU A 27 -6.96 -2.24 -18.90
C GLU A 27 -7.25 -3.27 -17.81
N THR A 28 -7.57 -2.78 -16.61
CA THR A 28 -7.85 -3.69 -15.50
C THR A 28 -9.15 -4.45 -15.76
N LYS A 29 -9.04 -5.78 -15.77
CA LYS A 29 -10.18 -6.71 -15.70
C LYS A 29 -10.36 -7.27 -14.29
N ALA A 30 -9.58 -6.77 -13.33
CA ALA A 30 -9.67 -7.19 -11.94
C ALA A 30 -11.10 -6.94 -11.47
N ARG A 31 -11.73 -8.00 -10.97
CA ARG A 31 -13.03 -7.86 -10.33
C ARG A 31 -12.81 -7.11 -9.03
N LEU A 32 -13.56 -6.02 -8.84
CA LEU A 32 -13.58 -5.37 -7.54
C LEU A 32 -14.08 -6.38 -6.49
N PRO A 33 -13.57 -6.30 -5.24
CA PRO A 33 -13.98 -7.19 -4.18
C PRO A 33 -15.50 -7.18 -4.01
N GLY A 34 -16.10 -8.37 -4.08
CA GLY A 34 -17.54 -8.57 -4.00
C GLY A 34 -17.98 -9.25 -2.70
N CYS A 35 -19.20 -9.76 -2.68
CA CYS A 35 -19.80 -10.34 -1.48
C CYS A 35 -19.08 -11.61 -0.99
N THR A 36 -18.44 -12.37 -1.88
CA THR A 36 -17.59 -13.51 -1.49
C THR A 36 -16.40 -13.07 -0.64
N THR A 37 -15.69 -12.02 -1.06
CA THR A 37 -14.55 -11.47 -0.30
C THR A 37 -15.02 -10.88 1.02
N LEU A 38 -16.15 -10.17 1.00
CA LEU A 38 -16.79 -9.64 2.20
C LEU A 38 -17.13 -10.74 3.22
N ARG A 39 -17.75 -11.85 2.77
CA ARG A 39 -18.03 -13.01 3.63
C ARG A 39 -16.74 -13.60 4.20
N GLY A 40 -15.67 -13.63 3.41
CA GLY A 40 -14.32 -14.01 3.86
C GLY A 40 -13.83 -13.16 5.03
N ALA A 41 -13.91 -11.84 4.92
CA ALA A 41 -13.59 -10.91 6.01
C ALA A 41 -14.49 -11.13 7.24
N LEU A 42 -15.80 -11.22 7.05
CA LEU A 42 -16.75 -11.40 8.14
C LEU A 42 -16.60 -12.76 8.87
N SER A 43 -15.96 -13.75 8.24
CA SER A 43 -15.68 -15.06 8.85
C SER A 43 -14.54 -15.05 9.87
N LYS A 44 -13.75 -13.97 9.94
CA LYS A 44 -12.64 -13.85 10.90
C LYS A 44 -13.16 -13.63 12.32
N ASN A 45 -12.42 -14.14 13.30
CA ASN A 45 -12.83 -14.19 14.70
C ASN A 45 -12.04 -13.26 15.62
N ASP A 46 -11.08 -12.53 15.08
CA ASP A 46 -10.26 -11.59 15.83
C ASP A 46 -9.97 -10.34 14.99
N THR A 47 -9.75 -9.22 15.68
CA THR A 47 -9.48 -7.91 15.05
C THR A 47 -8.28 -7.96 14.11
N SER A 48 -7.21 -8.69 14.45
CA SER A 48 -6.00 -8.74 13.63
C SER A 48 -6.25 -9.42 12.29
N SER A 49 -6.81 -10.64 12.31
CA SER A 49 -7.16 -11.40 11.10
C SER A 49 -8.22 -10.70 10.27
N PHE A 50 -9.19 -10.05 10.91
CA PHE A 50 -10.22 -9.25 10.25
C PHE A 50 -9.63 -8.03 9.54
N ARG A 51 -8.82 -7.23 10.23
CA ARG A 51 -8.09 -6.09 9.67
C ARG A 51 -7.26 -6.52 8.47
N LYS A 52 -6.49 -7.61 8.61
CA LYS A 52 -5.64 -8.16 7.54
C LYS A 52 -6.45 -8.49 6.29
N GLU A 53 -7.60 -9.17 6.45
CA GLU A 53 -8.46 -9.52 5.33
C GLU A 53 -9.14 -8.30 4.70
N ILE A 54 -9.55 -7.31 5.49
CA ILE A 54 -10.10 -6.07 4.94
C ILE A 54 -9.02 -5.31 4.17
N GLU A 55 -7.88 -5.08 4.81
CA GLU A 55 -6.79 -4.29 4.25
C GLU A 55 -6.30 -4.88 2.94
N TYR A 56 -6.14 -6.20 2.87
CA TYR A 56 -5.54 -6.84 1.70
C TYR A 56 -6.55 -7.26 0.65
N SER A 57 -7.71 -7.79 1.05
CA SER A 57 -8.67 -8.36 0.10
C SER A 57 -9.79 -7.40 -0.31
N LEU A 58 -10.16 -6.42 0.54
CA LEU A 58 -11.25 -5.49 0.27
C LEU A 58 -10.75 -4.07 -0.07
N HIS A 59 -9.58 -3.69 0.43
CA HIS A 59 -9.05 -2.34 0.35
C HIS A 59 -7.88 -2.21 -0.65
N ALA A 60 -6.78 -2.94 -0.45
CA ALA A 60 -5.56 -2.76 -1.24
C ALA A 60 -5.78 -2.90 -2.75
N GLU A 61 -6.50 -3.95 -3.17
CA GLU A 61 -6.73 -4.27 -4.59
C GLU A 61 -7.54 -3.18 -5.32
N VAL A 62 -8.34 -2.36 -4.62
CA VAL A 62 -9.18 -1.34 -5.28
C VAL A 62 -8.41 -0.09 -5.67
N HIS A 63 -7.29 0.21 -5.03
CA HIS A 63 -6.52 1.44 -5.25
C HIS A 63 -6.11 1.57 -6.72
N SER A 64 -5.25 0.66 -7.19
CA SER A 64 -4.74 0.69 -8.56
C SER A 64 -5.83 0.37 -9.58
N ALA A 65 -6.82 -0.45 -9.22
CA ALA A 65 -7.93 -0.78 -10.12
C ALA A 65 -8.84 0.42 -10.42
N ILE A 66 -9.04 1.33 -9.46
CA ILE A 66 -9.91 2.51 -9.64
C ILE A 66 -9.11 3.76 -10.02
N GLY A 67 -7.97 3.99 -9.38
CA GLY A 67 -7.17 5.19 -9.59
C GLY A 67 -6.25 5.10 -10.81
N GLY A 68 -5.78 3.89 -11.14
CA GLY A 68 -4.91 3.63 -12.29
C GLY A 68 -3.53 4.28 -12.23
N ALA A 69 -2.77 4.12 -13.32
CA ALA A 69 -1.45 4.71 -13.52
C ALA A 69 -1.24 5.06 -15.00
N TRP A 70 -0.53 6.14 -15.30
CA TRP A 70 -0.30 6.60 -16.67
C TRP A 70 1.08 7.22 -16.87
N GLN A 71 1.41 7.48 -18.14
CA GLN A 71 2.73 7.99 -18.54
C GLN A 71 3.88 7.14 -18.00
N CYS A 72 3.77 5.83 -18.15
CA CYS A 72 4.82 4.88 -17.80
C CYS A 72 5.73 4.74 -19.02
N SER A 73 6.90 5.38 -19.00
CA SER A 73 7.89 5.27 -20.07
C SER A 73 9.28 5.59 -19.55
N MET A 74 10.30 5.02 -20.18
CA MET A 74 11.70 5.36 -19.92
C MET A 74 12.00 6.82 -20.29
N PRO A 75 13.10 7.41 -19.81
CA PRO A 75 13.54 8.76 -20.20
C PRO A 75 13.82 8.89 -21.70
N GLY A 76 14.15 7.79 -22.39
CA GLY A 76 14.29 7.70 -23.86
C GLY A 76 12.97 7.65 -24.63
N GLY A 77 11.85 7.39 -23.95
CA GLY A 77 10.50 7.42 -24.53
C GLY A 77 9.97 6.05 -24.91
N GLU A 78 10.75 5.00 -24.66
CA GLU A 78 10.31 3.61 -24.67
C GLU A 78 9.09 3.47 -23.75
N SER A 79 7.98 3.04 -24.35
CA SER A 79 6.72 2.84 -23.63
C SER A 79 6.83 1.64 -22.70
N LEU A 80 6.47 1.82 -21.43
CA LEU A 80 6.38 0.73 -20.46
C LEU A 80 4.92 0.29 -20.35
N ASN A 81 4.37 -0.16 -21.49
CA ASN A 81 2.98 -0.59 -21.60
C ASN A 81 2.85 -2.05 -21.13
N ILE A 82 2.19 -2.24 -20.01
CA ILE A 82 1.97 -3.56 -19.40
C ILE A 82 1.08 -4.43 -20.29
N GLY A 83 0.08 -3.85 -20.97
CA GLY A 83 -0.79 -4.60 -21.88
C GLY A 83 -0.02 -5.18 -23.08
N ASP A 84 0.93 -4.43 -23.64
CA ASP A 84 1.78 -4.90 -24.73
C ASP A 84 2.73 -6.01 -24.25
N MET A 85 3.27 -5.88 -23.04
CA MET A 85 4.11 -6.91 -22.42
C MET A 85 3.31 -8.20 -22.14
N LEU A 86 2.09 -8.11 -21.61
CA LEU A 86 1.25 -9.29 -21.39
C LEU A 86 0.93 -10.01 -22.70
N ALA A 87 0.77 -9.29 -23.80
CA ALA A 87 0.51 -9.87 -25.11
C ALA A 87 1.73 -10.61 -25.71
N SER A 88 2.95 -10.32 -25.24
CA SER A 88 4.17 -11.01 -25.66
C SER A 88 4.52 -12.22 -24.79
N LEU A 89 3.93 -12.32 -23.59
CA LEU A 89 4.19 -13.39 -22.63
C LEU A 89 3.32 -14.64 -22.87
N PRO A 90 3.79 -15.83 -22.45
CA PRO A 90 2.95 -17.02 -22.32
C PRO A 90 1.75 -16.76 -21.40
N SER A 91 0.60 -17.36 -21.71
CA SER A 91 -0.66 -17.12 -20.97
C SER A 91 -0.62 -17.55 -19.49
N ASN A 92 0.29 -18.45 -19.10
CA ASN A 92 0.50 -18.85 -17.72
C ASN A 92 1.39 -17.87 -16.92
N ALA A 93 2.11 -16.97 -17.59
CA ALA A 93 2.95 -15.94 -16.98
C ALA A 93 2.21 -14.61 -16.71
N THR A 94 1.08 -14.38 -17.37
CA THR A 94 0.39 -13.08 -17.34
C THR A 94 -0.06 -12.67 -15.94
N GLN A 95 -0.47 -13.64 -15.12
CA GLN A 95 -1.01 -13.38 -13.79
C GLN A 95 0.03 -12.76 -12.84
N ALA A 96 1.30 -13.13 -12.96
CA ALA A 96 2.38 -12.55 -12.17
C ALA A 96 2.51 -11.05 -12.45
N LEU A 97 2.58 -10.67 -13.72
CA LEU A 97 2.72 -9.27 -14.13
C LEU A 97 1.46 -8.44 -13.87
N GLU A 98 0.26 -9.02 -13.99
CA GLU A 98 -0.99 -8.35 -13.57
C GLU A 98 -0.99 -8.04 -12.07
N ASN A 99 -0.48 -8.95 -11.23
CA ASN A 99 -0.36 -8.69 -9.79
C ASN A 99 0.70 -7.62 -9.47
N VAL A 100 1.81 -7.57 -10.23
CA VAL A 100 2.77 -6.45 -10.15
C VAL A 100 2.07 -5.13 -10.48
N ALA A 101 1.27 -5.09 -11.55
CA ALA A 101 0.55 -3.89 -11.95
C ALA A 101 -0.42 -3.39 -10.87
N LEU A 102 -1.21 -4.29 -10.26
CA LEU A 102 -2.16 -3.92 -9.21
C LEU A 102 -1.50 -3.37 -7.94
N ASN A 103 -0.23 -3.72 -7.69
CA ASN A 103 0.53 -3.28 -6.51
C ASN A 103 1.62 -2.25 -6.85
N LEU A 104 1.60 -1.69 -8.06
CA LEU A 104 2.68 -0.86 -8.58
C LEU A 104 2.96 0.39 -7.75
N ASN A 105 1.91 0.97 -7.16
CA ASN A 105 2.01 2.10 -6.24
C ASN A 105 2.80 1.77 -4.97
N LEU A 106 2.61 0.56 -4.41
CA LEU A 106 3.32 0.08 -3.23
C LEU A 106 4.78 -0.14 -3.55
N PHE A 107 5.09 -0.69 -4.73
CA PHE A 107 6.49 -0.82 -5.16
C PHE A 107 7.13 0.52 -5.41
N TRP A 108 6.50 1.45 -6.13
CA TRP A 108 7.07 2.78 -6.33
C TRP A 108 7.29 3.53 -5.02
N ARG A 109 6.37 3.43 -4.06
CA ARG A 109 6.56 4.01 -2.72
C ARG A 109 7.70 3.33 -1.97
N GLY A 110 7.71 1.99 -1.93
CA GLY A 110 8.72 1.20 -1.25
C GLY A 110 10.11 1.51 -1.80
N MET A 111 10.24 1.50 -3.12
CA MET A 111 11.46 1.75 -3.85
C MET A 111 11.89 3.21 -3.75
N PHE A 112 10.98 4.17 -3.83
CA PHE A 112 11.32 5.57 -3.60
C PHE A 112 11.91 5.76 -2.21
N ASN A 113 11.36 5.11 -1.17
CA ASN A 113 11.87 5.25 0.20
C ASN A 113 13.14 4.44 0.47
N SER A 114 13.22 3.20 -0.02
CA SER A 114 14.37 2.31 0.20
C SER A 114 15.57 2.69 -0.65
N SER A 115 15.34 3.18 -1.88
CA SER A 115 16.42 3.45 -2.82
C SER A 115 17.24 4.68 -2.51
N LEU A 116 16.76 5.60 -1.65
CA LEU A 116 17.49 6.82 -1.30
C LEU A 116 18.88 6.55 -0.71
N ASN A 117 19.08 5.38 -0.11
CA ASN A 117 20.37 4.93 0.43
C ASN A 117 20.99 3.76 -0.36
N SER A 118 20.45 3.41 -1.53
CA SER A 118 20.95 2.35 -2.40
C SER A 118 21.86 2.90 -3.51
N HIS A 119 22.45 2.01 -4.33
CA HIS A 119 23.15 2.40 -5.55
C HIS A 119 22.20 2.89 -6.66
N TYR A 120 20.88 2.74 -6.45
CA TYR A 120 19.84 2.92 -7.44
C TYR A 120 18.76 3.94 -6.98
N PRO A 121 19.13 5.16 -6.57
CA PRO A 121 18.15 6.11 -6.04
C PRO A 121 17.16 6.56 -7.11
N ILE A 122 15.88 6.49 -6.80
CA ILE A 122 14.82 7.16 -7.57
C ILE A 122 14.87 8.65 -7.23
N LEU A 123 15.21 9.46 -8.23
CA LEU A 123 15.32 10.91 -8.12
C LEU A 123 14.11 11.56 -8.79
N CYS A 124 13.49 12.48 -8.07
CA CYS A 124 12.34 13.24 -8.54
C CYS A 124 12.73 14.71 -8.77
N PRO A 125 12.22 15.35 -9.84
CA PRO A 125 12.35 16.80 -10.01
C PRO A 125 11.79 17.55 -8.79
N GLU A 126 12.39 18.67 -8.41
CA GLU A 126 11.93 19.47 -7.27
C GLU A 126 10.44 19.84 -7.43
N ASN A 127 9.60 19.36 -6.50
CA ASN A 127 8.13 19.43 -6.57
C ASN A 127 7.57 20.82 -6.86
N LEU A 128 8.25 21.89 -6.42
CA LEU A 128 7.81 23.27 -6.66
C LEU A 128 7.84 23.63 -8.16
N LYS A 129 8.80 23.10 -8.94
CA LYS A 129 8.90 23.43 -10.38
C LYS A 129 7.81 22.76 -11.21
N CYS A 130 7.39 21.55 -10.81
CA CYS A 130 6.31 20.81 -11.45
C CYS A 130 4.91 21.22 -10.98
N ALA A 131 4.78 21.69 -9.73
CA ALA A 131 3.52 22.19 -9.17
C ALA A 131 3.23 23.66 -9.48
N GLU A 132 4.26 24.52 -9.60
CA GLU A 132 4.10 25.97 -9.91
C GLU A 132 3.90 26.24 -11.39
N GLY A 133 4.06 25.24 -12.25
CA GLY A 133 3.81 25.30 -13.69
C GLY A 133 2.33 25.37 -14.05
N GLY A 134 1.56 26.27 -13.44
CA GLY A 134 0.18 26.52 -13.82
C GLY A 134 0.10 26.89 -15.31
N TYR A 135 -0.32 25.95 -16.16
CA TYR A 135 -0.62 26.08 -17.60
C TYR A 135 0.42 26.77 -18.52
N ASN A 136 1.52 27.34 -18.00
CA ASN A 136 2.47 28.19 -18.72
C ASN A 136 3.95 27.79 -18.53
N ALA A 137 4.26 26.70 -17.82
CA ALA A 137 5.63 26.19 -17.78
C ALA A 137 5.90 25.34 -19.03
N SER A 138 7.03 25.61 -19.68
CA SER A 138 7.56 24.90 -20.85
C SER A 138 7.93 23.42 -20.62
N TRP A 139 7.56 22.85 -19.46
CA TRP A 139 7.94 21.52 -19.05
C TRP A 139 6.84 20.54 -19.46
N SER A 140 7.22 19.56 -20.27
CA SER A 140 6.41 18.42 -20.59
C SER A 140 6.18 17.56 -19.35
N ALA A 141 5.04 16.86 -19.32
CA ALA A 141 4.72 15.92 -18.26
C ALA A 141 5.83 14.86 -18.05
N ARG A 142 6.63 14.59 -19.08
CA ARG A 142 7.81 13.72 -19.05
C ARG A 142 8.96 14.25 -18.19
N GLU A 143 9.20 15.57 -18.22
CA GLU A 143 10.27 16.22 -17.45
C GLU A 143 9.94 16.33 -15.96
N CYS A 144 8.68 16.07 -15.59
CA CYS A 144 8.24 16.05 -14.20
C CYS A 144 8.31 14.68 -13.54
N ARG A 145 8.62 13.59 -14.26
CA ARG A 145 8.64 12.24 -13.66
C ARG A 145 9.93 11.97 -12.91
N CYS A 146 9.82 11.13 -11.89
CA CYS A 146 10.98 10.54 -11.26
C CYS A 146 11.64 9.51 -12.18
N SER A 147 12.94 9.36 -12.05
CA SER A 147 13.72 8.31 -12.73
C SER A 147 14.88 7.87 -11.87
N ASN A 148 15.60 6.84 -12.32
CA ASN A 148 16.83 6.41 -11.69
C ASN A 148 17.99 6.56 -12.68
N PRO A 149 18.78 7.65 -12.59
CA PRO A 149 19.86 7.91 -13.55
C PRO A 149 20.98 6.85 -13.55
N ALA A 150 21.21 6.17 -12.41
CA ALA A 150 22.22 5.11 -12.34
C ALA A 150 21.74 3.88 -13.13
N PHE A 151 20.48 3.51 -12.95
CA PHE A 151 19.83 2.45 -13.72
C PHE A 151 19.76 2.82 -15.21
N ASP A 152 19.37 4.05 -15.55
CA ASP A 152 19.31 4.55 -16.94
C ASP A 152 20.64 4.38 -17.67
N MET A 153 21.74 4.76 -17.02
CA MET A 153 23.08 4.67 -17.59
C MET A 153 23.52 3.21 -17.82
N MET A 154 23.18 2.30 -16.90
CA MET A 154 23.46 0.88 -17.07
C MET A 154 22.60 0.27 -18.18
N MET A 155 21.30 0.60 -18.19
CA MET A 155 20.35 0.10 -19.19
C MET A 155 20.69 0.61 -20.60
N ALA A 156 21.20 1.84 -20.74
CA ALA A 156 21.64 2.37 -22.03
C ALA A 156 22.84 1.62 -22.63
N ASN A 157 23.62 0.91 -21.81
CA ASN A 157 24.74 0.08 -22.26
C ASN A 157 24.33 -1.37 -22.54
N ALA A 158 23.14 -1.80 -22.09
CA ALA A 158 22.61 -3.11 -22.40
C ALA A 158 22.10 -3.14 -23.84
N SER A 159 22.50 -4.16 -24.59
CA SER A 159 22.19 -4.35 -26.00
C SER A 159 21.46 -5.67 -26.30
N THR A 160 21.44 -6.56 -25.31
CA THR A 160 20.80 -7.88 -25.37
C THR A 160 19.85 -8.08 -24.19
N LEU A 161 18.91 -9.01 -24.32
CA LEU A 161 17.99 -9.34 -23.23
C LEU A 161 18.73 -9.84 -21.98
N ASP A 162 19.81 -10.60 -22.14
CA ASP A 162 20.62 -11.08 -21.01
C ASP A 162 21.25 -9.91 -20.24
N GLU A 163 21.78 -8.92 -20.96
CA GLU A 163 22.34 -7.71 -20.33
C GLU A 163 21.26 -6.85 -19.67
N GLU A 164 20.09 -6.67 -20.30
CA GLU A 164 18.96 -5.96 -19.69
C GLU A 164 18.46 -6.67 -18.42
N TYR A 165 18.39 -8.01 -18.47
CA TYR A 165 18.04 -8.83 -17.32
C TYR A 165 19.04 -8.65 -16.19
N ASP A 166 20.35 -8.74 -16.45
CA ASP A 166 21.37 -8.61 -15.41
C ASP A 166 21.34 -7.22 -14.76
N VAL A 167 21.17 -6.15 -15.54
CA VAL A 167 21.01 -4.78 -15.01
C VAL A 167 19.76 -4.69 -14.14
N SER A 168 18.62 -5.18 -14.63
CA SER A 168 17.35 -5.14 -13.90
C SER A 168 17.36 -5.99 -12.64
N TYR A 169 17.84 -7.22 -12.72
CA TYR A 169 17.90 -8.13 -11.58
C TYR A 169 18.77 -7.55 -10.46
N ASN A 170 20.00 -7.11 -10.78
CA ASN A 170 20.91 -6.56 -9.78
C ASN A 170 20.34 -5.30 -9.13
N ALA A 171 19.71 -4.42 -9.91
CA ALA A 171 19.09 -3.21 -9.37
C ALA A 171 17.90 -3.52 -8.45
N LEU A 172 17.02 -4.44 -8.86
CA LEU A 172 15.88 -4.89 -8.07
C LEU A 172 16.33 -5.56 -6.76
N ASP A 173 17.37 -6.40 -6.81
CA ASP A 173 17.91 -7.09 -5.64
C ASP A 173 18.59 -6.12 -4.65
N ASP A 174 19.48 -5.24 -5.12
CA ASP A 174 20.17 -4.24 -4.28
C ASP A 174 19.18 -3.26 -3.61
N SER A 175 18.06 -2.98 -4.29
CA SER A 175 17.01 -2.10 -3.77
C SER A 175 15.97 -2.83 -2.90
N MET A 176 16.19 -4.12 -2.61
CA MET A 176 15.29 -4.99 -1.83
C MET A 176 13.90 -5.21 -2.45
N PHE A 177 13.72 -5.03 -3.75
CA PHE A 177 12.44 -5.23 -4.41
C PHE A 177 11.91 -6.66 -4.21
N PHE A 178 12.74 -7.67 -4.45
CA PHE A 178 12.29 -9.07 -4.36
C PHE A 178 11.90 -9.45 -2.94
N ILE A 179 12.61 -8.91 -1.95
CA ILE A 179 12.22 -9.01 -0.54
C ILE A 179 10.83 -8.39 -0.38
N LEU A 180 10.64 -7.11 -0.72
CA LEU A 180 9.35 -6.43 -0.59
C LEU A 180 8.19 -7.14 -1.33
N ALA A 181 8.46 -7.73 -2.50
CA ALA A 181 7.50 -8.46 -3.31
C ALA A 181 7.17 -9.85 -2.73
N ALA A 182 8.15 -10.54 -2.14
CA ALA A 182 7.97 -11.85 -1.52
C ALA A 182 7.30 -11.76 -0.13
N TYR A 183 7.40 -10.62 0.56
CA TYR A 183 6.79 -10.45 1.88
C TYR A 183 5.30 -10.10 1.79
N LYS A 184 4.47 -10.99 2.34
CA LYS A 184 3.00 -10.87 2.41
C LYS A 184 2.51 -9.66 3.21
N SER A 185 3.38 -9.00 4.00
CA SER A 185 3.03 -7.90 4.90
C SER A 185 2.55 -6.63 4.19
N GLN A 186 2.78 -6.53 2.88
CA GLN A 186 2.29 -5.42 2.04
C GLN A 186 0.91 -5.72 1.41
N GLY A 187 0.31 -6.87 1.69
CA GLY A 187 -0.97 -7.28 1.08
C GLY A 187 -0.87 -7.68 -0.39
N THR A 188 0.35 -7.78 -0.92
CA THR A 188 0.56 -8.18 -2.31
C THR A 188 0.47 -9.70 -2.42
N ARG A 189 -0.22 -10.20 -3.44
CA ARG A 189 -0.23 -11.64 -3.79
C ARG A 189 1.01 -12.06 -4.58
N ILE A 190 2.04 -11.21 -4.65
CA ILE A 190 3.20 -11.45 -5.49
C ILE A 190 4.08 -12.58 -4.95
N SER A 191 4.04 -12.82 -3.64
CA SER A 191 4.68 -13.98 -3.02
C SER A 191 4.22 -15.32 -3.62
N ASP A 192 3.01 -15.36 -4.21
CA ASP A 192 2.47 -16.57 -4.84
C ASP A 192 3.08 -16.78 -6.26
N PHE A 193 3.73 -15.76 -6.81
CA PHE A 193 4.31 -15.73 -8.16
C PHE A 193 5.83 -15.54 -8.16
N LEU A 194 6.49 -15.64 -7.00
CA LEU A 194 7.92 -15.40 -6.87
C LEU A 194 8.54 -16.36 -5.85
N ALA A 195 9.60 -17.05 -6.25
CA ALA A 195 10.35 -17.94 -5.35
C ALA A 195 11.84 -17.94 -5.69
N GLN A 196 12.68 -18.34 -4.73
CA GLN A 196 14.10 -18.52 -4.97
C GLN A 196 14.37 -19.86 -5.68
N GLY A 197 15.16 -19.80 -6.75
CA GLY A 197 15.70 -20.96 -7.43
C GLY A 197 16.82 -21.65 -6.64
N VAL A 198 17.41 -22.68 -7.23
CA VAL A 198 18.47 -23.49 -6.59
C VAL A 198 19.75 -22.68 -6.33
N ASP A 199 20.01 -21.66 -7.13
CA ASP A 199 21.13 -20.72 -7.00
C ASP A 199 20.84 -19.55 -6.05
N GLY A 200 19.66 -19.53 -5.41
CA GLY A 200 19.21 -18.46 -4.53
C GLY A 200 18.67 -17.23 -5.27
N LYS A 201 18.67 -17.22 -6.60
CA LYS A 201 18.09 -16.11 -7.37
C LYS A 201 16.57 -16.15 -7.33
N TRP A 202 15.95 -14.98 -7.25
CA TRP A 202 14.50 -14.86 -7.37
C TRP A 202 14.06 -15.12 -8.80
N MET A 203 13.06 -15.98 -8.95
CA MET A 203 12.47 -16.36 -10.21
C MET A 203 10.95 -16.27 -10.12
N TRP A 204 10.35 -15.88 -11.23
CA TRP A 204 8.92 -15.79 -11.36
C TRP A 204 8.29 -17.17 -11.56
N LEU A 205 7.10 -17.33 -10.99
CA LEU A 205 6.28 -18.51 -11.11
C LEU A 205 5.08 -18.24 -12.02
N ASP A 206 4.64 -19.29 -12.70
CA ASP A 206 3.39 -19.30 -13.45
C ASP A 206 2.18 -19.46 -12.52
N SER A 207 0.98 -19.42 -13.09
CA SER A 207 -0.28 -19.58 -12.35
C SER A 207 -0.47 -20.94 -11.66
N ASN A 208 0.39 -21.93 -11.94
CA ASN A 208 0.40 -23.22 -11.26
C ASN A 208 1.52 -23.34 -10.21
N GLY A 209 2.30 -22.26 -10.00
CA GLY A 209 3.44 -22.24 -9.08
C GLY A 209 4.71 -22.90 -9.64
N ALA A 210 4.77 -23.15 -10.96
CA ALA A 210 5.98 -23.65 -11.62
C ALA A 210 6.87 -22.48 -12.06
N PHE A 211 8.19 -22.64 -12.01
CA PHE A 211 9.11 -21.63 -12.54
C PHE A 211 8.84 -21.36 -14.02
N LEU A 212 8.85 -20.08 -14.40
CA LEU A 212 8.83 -19.67 -15.81
C LEU A 212 10.12 -20.11 -16.50
N ASP A 213 10.05 -20.32 -17.82
CA ASP A 213 11.25 -20.56 -18.63
C ASP A 213 12.19 -19.35 -18.61
N ASP A 214 13.46 -19.58 -18.91
CA ASP A 214 14.53 -18.60 -18.77
C ASP A 214 14.28 -17.32 -19.57
N ASP A 215 13.87 -17.44 -20.83
CA ASP A 215 13.60 -16.29 -21.71
C ASP A 215 12.42 -15.45 -21.18
N THR A 216 11.33 -16.12 -20.76
CA THR A 216 10.16 -15.46 -20.15
C THR A 216 10.53 -14.76 -18.84
N ASN A 217 11.28 -15.43 -17.97
CA ASN A 217 11.72 -14.89 -16.68
C ASN A 217 12.62 -13.66 -16.86
N LYS A 218 13.54 -13.72 -17.83
CA LYS A 218 14.43 -12.61 -18.20
C LYS A 218 13.66 -11.41 -18.74
N ALA A 219 12.79 -11.64 -19.72
CA ALA A 219 11.95 -10.59 -20.31
C ALA A 219 11.08 -9.90 -19.26
N MET A 220 10.43 -10.68 -18.39
CA MET A 220 9.57 -10.13 -17.34
C MET A 220 10.36 -9.34 -16.30
N THR A 221 11.51 -9.85 -15.86
CA THR A 221 12.37 -9.14 -14.90
C THR A 221 12.97 -7.87 -15.50
N ALA A 222 13.43 -7.91 -16.75
CA ALA A 222 13.93 -6.73 -17.47
C ALA A 222 12.86 -5.63 -17.54
N PHE A 223 11.64 -5.99 -17.93
CA PHE A 223 10.50 -5.08 -18.00
C PHE A 223 10.10 -4.52 -16.62
N ILE A 224 10.02 -5.37 -15.60
CA ILE A 224 9.68 -4.94 -14.24
C ILE A 224 10.75 -3.99 -13.68
N GLY A 225 12.04 -4.25 -13.90
CA GLY A 225 13.11 -3.32 -13.53
C GLY A 225 12.90 -1.95 -14.15
N LYS A 226 12.67 -1.90 -15.48
CA LYS A 226 12.34 -0.65 -16.18
C LYS A 226 11.11 0.05 -15.58
N LEU A 227 10.05 -0.69 -15.27
CA LEU A 227 8.81 -0.16 -14.70
C LEU A 227 8.98 0.38 -13.27
N ILE A 228 9.71 -0.32 -12.42
CA ILE A 228 9.91 0.03 -11.02
C ILE A 228 10.80 1.26 -10.87
N PHE A 229 11.86 1.36 -11.68
CA PHE A 229 12.82 2.48 -11.61
C PHE A 229 12.39 3.73 -12.38
N HIS A 230 11.24 3.68 -13.06
CA HIS A 230 10.65 4.83 -13.77
C HIS A 230 9.18 5.01 -13.40
N PRO A 231 8.91 5.51 -12.17
CA PRO A 231 7.55 5.74 -11.73
C PRO A 231 6.76 6.59 -12.71
N GLY A 232 5.59 6.07 -13.09
CA GLY A 232 4.58 6.84 -13.79
C GLY A 232 3.83 7.76 -12.83
N PHE A 233 2.76 8.36 -13.33
CA PHE A 233 1.81 9.10 -12.52
C PHE A 233 0.71 8.19 -12.03
N ILE A 234 0.25 8.44 -10.79
CA ILE A 234 -0.89 7.72 -10.22
C ILE A 234 -2.00 8.68 -9.80
N GLY A 235 -3.23 8.21 -9.88
CA GLY A 235 -4.39 8.94 -9.38
C GLY A 235 -4.35 9.05 -7.85
N PRO A 236 -4.97 10.07 -7.24
CA PRO A 236 -5.05 10.18 -5.79
C PRO A 236 -5.67 8.95 -5.12
N PHE A 237 -6.62 8.28 -5.78
CA PHE A 237 -7.20 7.03 -5.29
C PHE A 237 -6.21 5.86 -5.28
N THR A 238 -5.22 5.85 -6.17
CA THR A 238 -4.19 4.80 -6.24
C THR A 238 -3.20 4.88 -5.08
N GLY A 239 -2.98 6.07 -4.52
CA GLY A 239 -2.03 6.26 -3.43
C GLY A 239 -2.50 5.59 -2.13
N PRO A 240 -1.57 5.12 -1.27
CA PRO A 240 -1.92 4.58 0.05
C PRO A 240 -2.24 5.67 1.08
N LEU A 241 -2.09 6.95 0.71
CA LEU A 241 -2.39 8.09 1.56
C LEU A 241 -3.79 8.65 1.29
N ALA A 242 -4.26 9.50 2.18
CA ALA A 242 -5.54 10.19 2.06
C ALA A 242 -5.68 10.88 0.70
N GLY A 243 -6.47 10.30 -0.20
CA GLY A 243 -6.90 10.91 -1.45
C GLY A 243 -7.95 11.98 -1.19
N THR A 244 -7.59 13.04 -0.43
CA THR A 244 -8.54 14.05 0.09
C THR A 244 -9.35 14.74 -0.99
N ASN A 245 -8.82 14.82 -2.21
CA ASN A 245 -9.49 15.37 -3.37
C ASN A 245 -10.39 14.35 -4.10
N ASP A 246 -10.23 13.05 -3.87
CA ASP A 246 -11.02 12.00 -4.50
C ASP A 246 -12.27 11.63 -3.65
N PRO A 247 -13.49 11.90 -4.13
CA PRO A 247 -14.72 11.66 -3.36
C PRO A 247 -15.05 10.17 -3.14
N LEU A 248 -14.48 9.26 -3.95
CA LEU A 248 -14.68 7.82 -3.73
C LEU A 248 -13.81 7.30 -2.60
N PHE A 249 -12.63 7.89 -2.39
CA PHE A 249 -11.63 7.40 -1.43
C PHE A 249 -12.22 7.25 -0.02
N TRP A 250 -12.83 8.31 0.49
CA TRP A 250 -13.39 8.32 1.85
C TRP A 250 -14.60 7.42 2.01
N THR A 251 -15.46 7.33 0.99
CA THR A 251 -16.64 6.46 1.03
C THR A 251 -16.24 4.98 1.12
N VAL A 252 -15.14 4.60 0.46
CA VAL A 252 -14.60 3.24 0.54
C VAL A 252 -14.01 2.97 1.92
N HIS A 253 -13.20 3.88 2.45
CA HIS A 253 -12.55 3.73 3.77
C HIS A 253 -13.53 3.71 4.94
N SER A 254 -14.63 4.48 4.88
CA SER A 254 -15.65 4.49 5.94
C SER A 254 -16.39 3.16 6.09
N ASN A 255 -16.33 2.26 5.10
CA ASN A 255 -16.99 0.96 5.20
C ASN A 255 -16.30 0.02 6.19
N PHE A 256 -15.01 0.23 6.49
CA PHE A 256 -14.31 -0.60 7.46
C PHE A 256 -14.94 -0.50 8.86
N GLU A 257 -15.23 0.72 9.30
CA GLU A 257 -15.89 0.98 10.60
C GLU A 257 -17.25 0.26 10.68
N HIS A 258 -18.06 0.33 9.62
CA HIS A 258 -19.35 -0.33 9.56
C HIS A 258 -19.24 -1.85 9.74
N LEU A 259 -18.25 -2.48 9.09
CA LEU A 259 -18.00 -3.91 9.19
C LEU A 259 -17.44 -4.32 10.54
N TRP A 260 -16.55 -3.51 11.10
CA TRP A 260 -16.00 -3.72 12.44
C TRP A 260 -17.08 -3.60 13.53
N HIS A 261 -17.95 -2.59 13.46
CA HIS A 261 -19.09 -2.44 14.37
C HIS A 261 -20.05 -3.63 14.27
N TYR A 262 -20.31 -4.14 13.06
CA TYR A 262 -21.13 -5.35 12.90
C TYR A 262 -20.53 -6.55 13.64
N LYS A 263 -19.21 -6.76 13.56
CA LYS A 263 -18.53 -7.88 14.24
C LYS A 263 -18.66 -7.78 15.75
N ARG A 264 -18.41 -6.62 16.33
CA ARG A 264 -18.57 -6.36 17.77
C ARG A 264 -20.01 -6.51 18.22
N ALA A 265 -20.95 -5.93 17.47
CA ALA A 265 -22.38 -6.04 17.75
C ALA A 265 -22.88 -7.49 17.74
N SER A 266 -22.49 -8.25 16.72
CA SER A 266 -22.89 -9.65 16.55
C SER A 266 -22.32 -10.58 17.63
N ALA A 267 -21.09 -10.34 18.06
CA ALA A 267 -20.44 -11.12 19.11
C ALA A 267 -21.15 -10.96 20.46
N GLN A 268 -21.54 -9.72 20.80
CA GLN A 268 -22.23 -9.43 22.06
C GLN A 268 -23.66 -9.99 22.09
N GLN A 269 -24.38 -9.96 20.97
CA GLN A 269 -25.73 -10.53 20.88
C GLN A 269 -25.75 -12.07 20.88
N ASN A 270 -24.73 -12.70 20.30
CA ASN A 270 -24.65 -14.15 20.13
C ASN A 270 -23.50 -14.75 20.94
N SER A 271 -23.46 -14.47 22.25
CA SER A 271 -22.42 -14.87 23.20
C SER A 271 -22.10 -16.38 23.27
N SER A 272 -22.84 -17.24 22.56
CA SER A 272 -22.62 -18.69 22.45
C SER A 272 -22.17 -19.19 21.08
N ARG A 273 -22.09 -18.33 20.04
CA ARG A 273 -21.76 -18.74 18.65
C ARG A 273 -20.65 -17.94 17.96
N VAL A 274 -20.36 -16.72 18.41
CA VAL A 274 -19.33 -15.87 17.79
C VAL A 274 -18.30 -15.49 18.85
N THR A 275 -17.16 -16.17 18.84
CA THR A 275 -16.00 -15.75 19.61
C THR A 275 -15.30 -14.64 18.84
N TRP A 276 -15.58 -13.38 19.18
CA TRP A 276 -14.82 -12.25 18.67
C TRP A 276 -13.77 -11.84 19.69
N SER A 277 -12.52 -11.72 19.26
CA SER A 277 -11.45 -11.16 20.07
C SER A 277 -11.11 -9.77 19.59
N ASP A 278 -11.32 -8.77 20.45
CA ASP A 278 -10.90 -7.38 20.20
C ASP A 278 -9.39 -7.17 20.35
N THR A 279 -8.64 -8.22 20.72
CA THR A 279 -7.17 -8.15 20.86
C THR A 279 -6.51 -7.75 19.55
N TRP A 280 -5.88 -6.57 19.57
CA TRP A 280 -5.04 -6.03 18.51
C TRP A 280 -3.57 -6.27 18.88
N ASP A 281 -3.18 -7.54 19.00
CA ASP A 281 -1.77 -7.88 19.21
C ASP A 281 -1.12 -8.13 17.86
N VAL A 282 -0.27 -7.17 17.45
CA VAL A 282 0.58 -7.22 16.25
C VAL A 282 1.86 -8.02 16.51
N TYR A 283 1.96 -8.68 17.67
CA TYR A 283 3.10 -9.49 18.09
C TYR A 283 2.86 -10.99 17.87
N THR A 284 1.92 -11.35 17.00
CA THR A 284 1.81 -12.74 16.58
C THR A 284 3.01 -13.09 15.70
N THR A 285 3.41 -14.35 15.69
CA THR A 285 4.59 -14.84 14.95
C THR A 285 4.55 -14.61 13.43
N ASP A 286 3.41 -14.17 12.90
CA ASP A 286 3.14 -13.96 11.49
C ASP A 286 3.17 -12.47 11.08
N ASP A 287 3.30 -11.56 12.05
CA ASP A 287 3.41 -10.12 11.81
C ASP A 287 4.89 -9.70 11.87
N ASP A 288 5.47 -9.55 10.68
CA ASP A 288 6.91 -9.32 10.50
C ASP A 288 7.41 -7.96 10.99
N TRP A 289 8.70 -7.94 11.33
CA TRP A 289 9.53 -6.78 11.72
C TRP A 289 9.30 -5.51 10.87
N TYR A 290 8.88 -5.65 9.61
CA TYR A 290 8.62 -4.52 8.71
C TYR A 290 7.38 -3.71 9.11
N GLN A 291 6.31 -4.37 9.61
CA GLN A 291 5.16 -3.65 10.17
C GLN A 291 5.55 -2.92 11.47
N MET A 292 6.55 -3.44 12.18
CA MET A 292 7.02 -2.83 13.42
C MET A 292 7.81 -1.52 13.22
N MET A 293 8.44 -1.35 12.05
CA MET A 293 9.35 -0.23 11.75
C MET A 293 8.75 0.90 10.89
N GLY A 294 7.63 0.66 10.20
CA GLY A 294 7.20 1.52 9.09
C GLY A 294 6.15 2.59 9.40
N CYS A 295 5.33 2.42 10.44
CA CYS A 295 4.20 3.30 10.72
C CYS A 295 4.20 3.73 12.20
N TRP A 296 3.86 4.98 12.47
CA TRP A 296 3.58 5.46 13.83
C TRP A 296 2.11 5.24 14.17
N GLY A 297 1.80 5.02 15.46
CA GLY A 297 0.40 5.00 15.91
C GLY A 297 -0.38 3.72 15.62
N TYR A 298 0.28 2.59 15.29
CA TYR A 298 -0.39 1.32 14.98
C TYR A 298 -0.57 0.38 16.19
N LEU A 299 0.16 0.63 17.28
CA LEU A 299 0.09 -0.21 18.49
C LEU A 299 -1.19 0.08 19.25
N TYR A 300 -1.72 -0.93 19.93
CA TYR A 300 -2.96 -0.82 20.70
C TYR A 300 -2.95 0.35 21.71
N ASP A 301 -1.83 0.56 22.39
CA ASP A 301 -1.66 1.66 23.35
C ASP A 301 -0.90 2.87 22.77
N ALA A 302 -0.69 2.93 21.44
CA ALA A 302 -0.09 4.11 20.84
C ALA A 302 -1.05 5.30 20.93
N LYS A 303 -0.54 6.43 21.44
CA LYS A 303 -1.28 7.70 21.45
C LYS A 303 -1.42 8.25 20.04
N LEU A 304 -2.62 8.69 19.72
CA LEU A 304 -3.00 9.32 18.48
C LEU A 304 -3.12 10.83 18.67
N PRO A 305 -3.02 11.63 17.59
CA PRO A 305 -3.10 13.09 17.69
C PRO A 305 -4.54 13.61 17.89
N TRP A 306 -5.46 12.78 18.38
CA TRP A 306 -6.88 13.06 18.49
C TRP A 306 -7.25 13.23 19.95
N SER A 307 -7.99 14.28 20.29
CA SER A 307 -8.42 14.56 21.66
C SER A 307 -9.74 15.31 21.67
N ASN A 308 -10.50 15.17 22.76
CA ASN A 308 -11.75 15.93 22.96
C ASN A 308 -12.75 15.73 21.80
N LEU A 309 -12.82 14.53 21.24
CA LEU A 309 -13.72 14.22 20.11
C LEU A 309 -15.19 14.30 20.53
N PHE A 310 -15.49 13.94 21.77
CA PHE A 310 -16.85 13.88 22.31
C PHE A 310 -17.14 14.95 23.37
N GLY A 311 -16.28 15.97 23.49
CA GLY A 311 -16.45 17.02 24.49
C GLY A 311 -16.12 16.59 25.93
N GLU A 312 -15.54 15.40 26.14
CA GLU A 312 -14.97 15.04 27.44
C GLU A 312 -13.90 16.06 27.82
N SER A 313 -14.17 16.82 28.89
CA SER A 313 -13.19 17.71 29.49
C SER A 313 -11.92 16.93 29.77
N ALA A 314 -10.78 17.38 29.26
CA ALA A 314 -9.48 16.84 29.60
C ALA A 314 -9.28 16.94 31.12
N SER A 315 -9.64 15.88 31.84
CA SER A 315 -9.11 15.66 33.18
C SER A 315 -7.70 15.15 32.96
N ILE A 316 -6.77 16.12 32.95
CA ILE A 316 -5.35 15.86 32.85
C ILE A 316 -4.94 15.23 34.18
N GLU A 317 -4.93 13.91 34.27
CA GLU A 317 -4.00 13.22 35.16
C GLU A 317 -2.76 12.86 34.33
N ASN A 318 -1.69 13.60 34.58
CA ASN A 318 -0.35 13.34 34.07
C ASN A 318 0.18 12.05 34.72
N ASP A 319 -0.25 10.88 34.27
CA ASP A 319 0.42 9.62 34.59
C ASP A 319 1.51 9.32 33.55
N ALA A 320 2.62 10.05 33.68
CA ALA A 320 3.84 9.84 32.90
C ALA A 320 4.79 8.81 33.56
N ASN A 321 4.25 7.74 34.16
CA ASN A 321 5.05 6.67 34.76
C ASN A 321 4.56 5.29 34.32
N VAL A 322 4.75 4.95 33.03
CA VAL A 322 4.72 3.56 32.58
C VAL A 322 6.14 3.15 32.26
N VAL A 323 6.74 2.39 33.18
CA VAL A 323 8.06 1.77 33.04
C VAL A 323 7.91 0.55 32.13
N TYR A 324 8.36 0.65 30.87
CA TYR A 324 8.54 -0.51 30.00
C TYR A 324 9.95 -1.04 30.18
N SER A 325 10.09 -2.21 30.80
CA SER A 325 11.39 -2.88 30.91
C SER A 325 11.56 -3.94 29.82
N ASP A 326 12.73 -3.83 29.19
CA ASP A 326 13.51 -4.84 28.49
C ASP A 326 13.10 -5.23 27.06
N ILE A 327 14.07 -5.01 26.15
CA ILE A 327 14.17 -5.31 24.70
C ILE A 327 13.68 -4.21 23.74
N ARG A 328 12.93 -3.20 24.21
CA ARG A 328 12.37 -2.13 23.35
C ARG A 328 13.15 -0.81 23.27
N GLU A 329 14.13 -0.60 24.15
CA GLU A 329 14.68 0.75 24.40
C GLU A 329 15.49 1.35 23.26
N GLU A 330 16.23 0.57 22.47
CA GLU A 330 17.10 1.16 21.42
C GLU A 330 16.31 1.56 20.17
N LEU A 331 15.27 0.78 19.82
CA LEU A 331 14.35 1.08 18.73
C LEU A 331 13.34 2.16 19.13
N MET A 332 12.85 2.12 20.37
CA MET A 332 11.96 3.15 20.88
C MET A 332 12.72 4.44 21.15
N SER A 333 13.98 4.45 21.57
CA SER A 333 14.74 5.70 21.82
C SER A 333 14.81 6.60 20.59
N GLN A 334 14.98 6.04 19.38
CA GLN A 334 14.98 6.83 18.14
C GLN A 334 13.57 7.30 17.73
N MET A 335 12.52 6.59 18.17
CA MET A 335 11.13 7.01 18.01
C MET A 335 10.71 8.04 19.11
N LEU A 336 11.22 7.90 20.32
CA LEU A 336 10.84 8.67 21.51
C LEU A 336 11.43 10.09 21.51
N ASP A 337 12.42 10.40 20.67
CA ASP A 337 12.97 11.76 20.56
C ASP A 337 11.95 12.77 19.98
N MET A 338 10.80 12.30 19.46
CA MET A 338 9.64 13.15 19.14
C MET A 338 8.57 13.25 20.24
N ASN A 339 8.62 12.40 21.27
CA ASN A 339 7.70 12.51 22.41
C ASN A 339 8.03 13.71 23.32
N GLU A 340 9.25 14.23 23.27
CA GLU A 340 9.63 15.44 24.02
C GLU A 340 8.97 16.72 23.46
N VAL A 341 8.39 16.68 22.26
CA VAL A 341 7.82 17.87 21.59
C VAL A 341 6.32 18.08 21.87
N ARG A 342 5.57 17.14 22.48
CA ARG A 342 4.14 17.37 22.77
C ARG A 342 3.63 16.77 24.08
N GLY A 343 3.58 17.60 25.11
CA GLY A 343 2.68 17.42 26.26
C GLY A 343 1.20 17.60 25.88
N GLN A 344 0.64 16.76 25.00
CA GLN A 344 -0.76 16.87 24.56
C GLN A 344 -1.57 15.63 24.88
N SER A 345 -2.72 15.86 25.51
CA SER A 345 -3.89 14.99 25.58
C SER A 345 -4.16 14.35 24.22
N GLY A 346 -4.25 13.02 24.17
CA GLY A 346 -4.59 12.28 22.97
C GLY A 346 -5.07 10.88 23.33
N TYR A 347 -6.10 10.38 22.65
CA TYR A 347 -6.58 9.02 22.84
C TYR A 347 -5.56 8.02 22.29
N THR A 348 -5.44 6.88 22.95
CA THR A 348 -4.82 5.68 22.42
C THR A 348 -5.74 5.01 21.39
N ASN A 349 -5.21 4.10 20.55
CA ASN A 349 -6.07 3.27 19.69
C ASN A 349 -7.11 2.50 20.51
N ARG A 350 -6.71 1.99 21.69
CA ARG A 350 -7.61 1.35 22.65
C ARG A 350 -8.75 2.27 23.09
N GLU A 351 -8.44 3.47 23.57
CA GLU A 351 -9.47 4.41 24.02
C GLU A 351 -10.42 4.82 22.90
N LEU A 352 -9.92 5.05 21.69
CA LEU A 352 -10.78 5.27 20.53
C LEU A 352 -11.64 4.04 20.22
N SER A 353 -11.05 2.85 20.27
CA SER A 353 -11.77 1.60 20.04
C SER A 353 -12.94 1.45 21.01
N ASP A 354 -12.74 1.76 22.30
CA ASP A 354 -13.79 1.71 23.32
C ASP A 354 -14.84 2.83 23.13
N LEU A 355 -14.42 4.02 22.70
CA LEU A 355 -15.33 5.13 22.38
C LEU A 355 -16.25 4.82 21.19
N PHE A 356 -15.72 4.17 20.16
CA PHE A 356 -16.46 3.76 18.97
C PHE A 356 -17.18 2.41 19.13
N ASP A 357 -17.20 1.80 20.33
CA ASP A 357 -18.00 0.58 20.53
C ASP A 357 -19.47 0.82 20.14
N PRO A 358 -20.08 -0.01 19.26
CA PRO A 358 -21.47 0.16 18.87
C PRO A 358 -22.47 0.09 20.04
N TRP A 359 -22.07 -0.44 21.19
CA TRP A 359 -22.85 -0.49 22.43
C TRP A 359 -22.53 0.63 23.42
N ASN A 360 -21.53 1.46 23.12
CA ASN A 360 -21.24 2.64 23.92
C ASN A 360 -22.38 3.65 23.76
N SER A 361 -23.11 3.90 24.84
CA SER A 361 -24.22 4.86 24.86
C SER A 361 -23.78 6.30 24.64
N ASN A 362 -22.48 6.59 24.79
CA ASN A 362 -21.88 7.91 24.54
C ASN A 362 -21.35 8.04 23.10
N SER A 363 -21.34 6.96 22.31
CA SER A 363 -20.95 7.05 20.90
C SER A 363 -21.93 7.95 20.14
N LEU A 364 -21.42 8.97 19.46
CA LEU A 364 -22.23 9.88 18.63
C LEU A 364 -22.66 9.25 17.30
N PHE A 365 -22.06 8.11 16.95
CA PHE A 365 -22.28 7.44 15.66
C PHE A 365 -22.62 5.98 15.89
N GLN A 366 -23.85 5.62 15.55
CA GLN A 366 -24.31 4.24 15.48
C GLN A 366 -24.96 4.01 14.13
N TYR A 367 -24.63 2.88 13.51
CA TYR A 367 -25.28 2.47 12.27
C TYR A 367 -26.70 2.00 12.56
N SER A 368 -27.68 2.49 11.80
CA SER A 368 -29.09 2.11 11.95
C SER A 368 -29.38 0.67 11.51
N SER A 369 -28.53 0.09 10.67
CA SER A 369 -28.59 -1.32 10.28
C SER A 369 -27.21 -1.89 9.95
N PHE A 370 -27.12 -3.21 10.02
CA PHE A 370 -25.99 -4.00 9.51
C PHE A 370 -26.48 -4.94 8.40
N SER A 371 -27.00 -4.35 7.33
CA SER A 371 -27.56 -5.07 6.18
C SER A 371 -26.88 -4.63 4.89
N TRP A 372 -26.42 -5.58 4.10
CA TRP A 372 -25.87 -5.35 2.76
C TRP A 372 -26.81 -5.98 1.74
N SER A 373 -27.91 -5.28 1.42
CA SER A 373 -28.97 -5.81 0.54
C SER A 373 -28.47 -6.26 -0.83
N HIS A 374 -27.41 -5.62 -1.35
CA HIS A 374 -26.76 -6.03 -2.59
C HIS A 374 -26.09 -7.42 -2.48
N CYS A 375 -25.63 -7.81 -1.29
CA CYS A 375 -25.06 -9.14 -1.01
C CYS A 375 -26.09 -10.19 -0.62
N GLU A 376 -27.30 -9.78 -0.23
CA GLU A 376 -28.42 -10.70 0.01
C GLU A 376 -29.04 -11.18 -1.32
N ALA A 377 -28.84 -10.42 -2.41
CA ALA A 377 -29.30 -10.77 -3.74
C ALA A 377 -28.36 -11.74 -4.50
N GLU A 378 -27.16 -11.99 -3.97
CA GLU A 378 -26.12 -12.90 -4.50
C GLU A 378 -26.04 -14.21 -3.72
#